data_AF-A0A942L1C5-F1
#
_entry.id   AF-A0A942L1C5-F1
#
_cell.length_a   1.000
_cell.length_b   1.000
_cell.length_c   1.000
_cell.angle_alpha   90.00
_cell.angle_beta   90.00
_cell.angle_gamma   90.00
#
_symmetry.space_group_name_H-M   'P 1'
#
loop_
_entity.id
_entity.type
_entity.pdbx_description
1 polymer ?
#
loop_
_entity_poly.entity_id
_entity_poly.type
_entity_poly.pdbx_seq_one_letter_code
_entity_poly.pdbx_strand_id
1 'polypeptide(L)'
;MSSKSNVFENDLLLLLFNNTNIANIGDAGGVRGSVAPGQLFFSLHSADPGEGGDQTTNEIAYTGYARVGVTRSGAGFVVTGNSVSPAANVDFGSCTALPATYMYWALGTAASGPGKVLYKGVIGANLGGFTALATDTITIPGLTGVAVNDNIAFFAAPGDTLPAGVTEGTIYFVRSVAGNDITLSLTSGGAVVDITGPGKGRAMRVTPKVMTIGDIPRIPTSTTIVED
;
A
#
# COMPACT_ATOMS: atom_id res chain seq x y z
N MET A 1 -9.41 11.55 21.75
CA MET A 1 -9.29 10.71 20.55
C MET A 1 -10.19 9.51 20.75
N SER A 2 -11.06 9.20 19.81
CA SER A 2 -11.89 7.98 19.83
C SER A 2 -11.26 6.95 18.90
N SER A 3 -11.17 5.69 19.32
CA SER A 3 -10.79 4.56 18.48
C SER A 3 -11.96 3.58 18.36
N LYS A 4 -11.91 2.69 17.36
CA LYS A 4 -12.81 1.54 17.34
C LYS A 4 -12.36 0.55 18.42
N SER A 5 -13.25 -0.37 18.80
CA SER A 5 -12.86 -1.52 19.61
C SER A 5 -12.30 -2.61 18.70
N ASN A 6 -11.42 -3.46 19.21
CA ASN A 6 -10.84 -4.59 18.45
C ASN A 6 -11.92 -5.47 17.79
N VAL A 7 -13.07 -5.62 18.46
CA VAL A 7 -14.21 -6.39 17.92
C VAL A 7 -14.77 -5.71 16.68
N PHE A 8 -15.04 -4.42 16.75
CA PHE A 8 -15.67 -3.70 15.64
C PHE A 8 -14.71 -3.49 14.46
N GLU A 9 -13.40 -3.35 14.70
CA GLU A 9 -12.38 -3.36 13.64
C GLU A 9 -12.42 -4.65 12.85
N ASN A 10 -12.39 -5.78 13.55
CA ASN A 10 -12.46 -7.10 12.94
C ASN A 10 -13.79 -7.31 12.19
N ASP A 11 -14.92 -6.87 12.75
CA ASP A 11 -16.23 -6.99 12.11
C ASP A 11 -16.33 -6.18 10.82
N LEU A 12 -15.77 -4.97 10.77
CA LEU A 12 -15.72 -4.16 9.56
C LEU A 12 -14.88 -4.83 8.46
N LEU A 13 -13.72 -5.39 8.83
CA LEU A 13 -12.87 -6.11 7.89
C LEU A 13 -13.52 -7.42 7.43
N LEU A 14 -14.19 -8.17 8.31
CA LEU A 14 -14.95 -9.36 7.93
C LEU A 14 -16.13 -9.02 7.00
N LEU A 15 -16.79 -7.88 7.20
CA LEU A 15 -17.82 -7.40 6.28
C LEU A 15 -17.22 -7.07 4.90
N LEU A 16 -16.13 -6.32 4.88
CA LEU A 16 -15.53 -5.85 3.62
C LEU A 16 -14.85 -6.99 2.85
N PHE A 17 -14.10 -7.86 3.52
CA PHE A 17 -13.28 -8.88 2.85
C PHE A 17 -13.89 -10.27 2.84
N ASN A 18 -14.73 -10.61 3.82
CA ASN A 18 -15.36 -11.94 3.92
C ASN A 18 -16.88 -11.92 3.71
N ASN A 19 -17.45 -10.75 3.39
CA ASN A 19 -18.89 -10.54 3.19
C ASN A 19 -19.75 -11.00 4.39
N THR A 20 -19.20 -10.92 5.60
CA THR A 20 -19.88 -11.34 6.84
C THR A 20 -20.71 -10.19 7.41
N ASN A 21 -21.98 -10.44 7.77
CA ASN A 21 -22.83 -9.39 8.36
C ASN A 21 -22.32 -8.98 9.75
N ILE A 22 -22.53 -7.71 10.10
CA ILE A 22 -22.33 -7.20 11.46
C ILE A 22 -23.70 -7.07 12.12
N ALA A 23 -24.03 -7.99 13.03
CA ALA A 23 -25.32 -8.02 13.70
C ALA A 23 -25.51 -6.83 14.67
N ASN A 24 -26.76 -6.53 15.02
CA ASN A 24 -27.14 -5.61 16.11
C ASN A 24 -26.67 -4.15 15.98
N ILE A 25 -26.36 -3.68 14.76
CA ILE A 25 -26.14 -2.26 14.46
C ILE A 25 -27.36 -1.73 13.70
N GLY A 26 -27.99 -0.69 14.25
CA GLY A 26 -29.28 -0.19 13.76
C GLY A 26 -30.44 -1.05 14.27
N ASP A 27 -30.57 -2.28 13.78
CA ASP A 27 -31.57 -3.26 14.21
C ASP A 27 -30.99 -4.68 14.32
N ALA A 28 -31.86 -5.68 14.56
CA ALA A 28 -31.47 -7.09 14.68
C ALA A 28 -30.89 -7.68 13.38
N GLY A 29 -31.21 -7.09 12.22
CA GLY A 29 -30.65 -7.48 10.93
C GLY A 29 -29.22 -6.99 10.72
N GLY A 30 -28.85 -5.85 11.31
CA GLY A 30 -27.48 -5.33 11.32
C GLY A 30 -26.98 -4.78 9.98
N VAL A 31 -25.67 -4.46 9.91
CA VAL A 31 -25.01 -4.07 8.64
C VAL A 31 -24.78 -5.33 7.81
N ARG A 32 -25.28 -5.34 6.57
CA ARG A 32 -25.34 -6.54 5.74
C ARG A 32 -24.24 -6.57 4.69
N GLY A 33 -23.69 -7.76 4.47
CA GLY A 33 -22.95 -8.08 3.26
C GLY A 33 -23.86 -8.10 2.02
N SER A 34 -23.23 -8.16 0.86
CA SER A 34 -23.90 -8.34 -0.43
C SER A 34 -24.58 -9.70 -0.54
N VAL A 35 -25.64 -9.81 -1.35
CA VAL A 35 -26.37 -11.07 -1.62
C VAL A 35 -25.44 -12.16 -2.15
N ALA A 36 -24.53 -11.80 -3.06
CA ALA A 36 -23.40 -12.62 -3.47
C ALA A 36 -22.11 -11.89 -3.08
N PRO A 37 -21.06 -12.57 -2.59
CA PRO A 37 -19.86 -11.91 -2.07
C PRO A 37 -19.16 -10.98 -3.06
N GLY A 38 -19.20 -11.31 -4.36
CA GLY A 38 -18.45 -10.58 -5.38
C GLY A 38 -16.94 -10.72 -5.18
N GLN A 39 -16.18 -9.85 -5.84
CA GLN A 39 -14.71 -9.86 -5.83
C GLN A 39 -14.17 -8.45 -5.59
N LEU A 40 -12.96 -8.38 -5.03
CA LEU A 40 -12.10 -7.20 -5.06
C LEU A 40 -10.94 -7.47 -6.01
N PHE A 41 -10.43 -6.43 -6.67
CA PHE A 41 -9.49 -6.58 -7.78
C PHE A 41 -8.14 -5.97 -7.42
N PHE A 42 -7.09 -6.81 -7.38
CA PHE A 42 -5.72 -6.34 -7.27
C PHE A 42 -5.24 -5.79 -8.62
N SER A 43 -4.63 -4.62 -8.60
CA SER A 43 -3.98 -3.95 -9.73
C SER A 43 -2.55 -3.55 -9.37
N LEU A 44 -1.68 -3.45 -10.38
CA LEU A 44 -0.28 -3.06 -10.22
C LEU A 44 -0.03 -1.69 -10.82
N HIS A 45 0.83 -0.89 -10.16
CA HIS A 45 1.01 0.51 -10.50
C HIS A 45 2.49 0.92 -10.55
N SER A 46 2.80 1.81 -11.48
CA SER A 46 4.14 2.39 -11.71
C SER A 46 4.45 3.59 -10.82
N ALA A 47 3.46 4.10 -10.10
CA ALA A 47 3.57 5.12 -9.06
C ALA A 47 2.34 5.02 -8.15
N ASP A 48 2.33 5.74 -7.03
CA ASP A 48 1.18 5.77 -6.12
C ASP A 48 -0.08 6.26 -6.87
N PRO A 49 -1.21 5.54 -6.85
CA PRO A 49 -2.48 6.04 -7.37
C PRO A 49 -2.94 7.36 -6.72
N GLY A 50 -2.48 7.67 -5.50
CA GLY A 50 -2.87 8.84 -4.74
C GLY A 50 -4.27 8.72 -4.12
N GLU A 51 -4.64 9.67 -3.26
CA GLU A 51 -5.93 9.64 -2.55
C GLU A 51 -7.13 9.99 -3.44
N GLY A 52 -6.91 10.84 -4.44
CA GLY A 52 -7.94 11.24 -5.41
C GLY A 52 -7.99 10.38 -6.67
N GLY A 53 -7.10 9.39 -6.77
CA GLY A 53 -6.99 8.53 -7.95
C GLY A 53 -8.02 7.40 -7.96
N ASP A 54 -8.08 6.73 -9.12
CA ASP A 54 -8.84 5.50 -9.31
C ASP A 54 -7.90 4.36 -9.76
N GLN A 55 -8.46 3.15 -9.97
CA GLN A 55 -7.64 2.00 -10.36
C GLN A 55 -6.93 2.14 -11.72
N THR A 56 -7.25 3.14 -12.54
CA THR A 56 -6.49 3.45 -13.78
C THR A 56 -5.34 4.43 -13.55
N THR A 57 -5.31 5.11 -12.41
CA THR A 57 -4.26 6.07 -12.07
C THR A 57 -2.94 5.35 -11.84
N ASN A 58 -1.95 5.64 -12.68
CA ASN A 58 -0.64 4.99 -12.68
C ASN A 58 -0.68 3.45 -12.84
N GLU A 59 -1.77 2.89 -13.35
CA GLU A 59 -1.87 1.45 -13.59
C GLU A 59 -0.90 1.03 -14.71
N ILE A 60 -0.19 -0.08 -14.49
CA ILE A 60 0.72 -0.61 -15.51
C ILE A 60 -0.03 -1.36 -16.61
N ALA A 61 0.62 -1.55 -17.74
CA ALA A 61 0.19 -2.47 -18.77
C ALA A 61 1.39 -3.29 -19.28
N TYR A 62 1.14 -4.57 -19.56
CA TYR A 62 2.03 -5.46 -20.30
C TYR A 62 1.17 -6.53 -21.00
N THR A 63 1.69 -7.21 -22.01
CA THR A 63 0.92 -8.26 -22.70
C THR A 63 0.75 -9.46 -21.77
N GLY A 64 -0.49 -9.74 -21.37
CA GLY A 64 -0.84 -10.75 -20.36
C GLY A 64 -1.37 -10.16 -19.05
N TYR A 65 -1.31 -8.84 -18.88
CA TYR A 65 -1.85 -8.18 -17.69
C TYR A 65 -3.38 -8.15 -17.70
N ALA A 66 -3.96 -8.50 -16.56
CA ALA A 66 -5.32 -8.20 -16.17
C ALA A 66 -5.35 -8.04 -14.64
N ARG A 67 -6.25 -7.20 -14.11
CA ARG A 67 -6.48 -7.13 -12.67
C ARG A 67 -6.98 -8.48 -12.16
N VAL A 68 -6.50 -8.90 -11.00
CA VAL A 68 -6.84 -10.21 -10.45
C VAL A 68 -7.96 -10.08 -9.43
N GLY A 69 -9.11 -10.67 -9.73
CA GLY A 69 -10.27 -10.71 -8.84
C GLY A 69 -10.10 -11.77 -7.75
N VAL A 70 -10.18 -11.35 -6.50
CA VAL A 70 -10.19 -12.21 -5.31
C VAL A 70 -11.58 -12.15 -4.68
N THR A 71 -12.21 -13.30 -4.51
CA THR A 71 -13.55 -13.40 -3.92
C THR A 71 -13.54 -12.91 -2.48
N ARG A 72 -14.57 -12.15 -2.11
CA ARG A 72 -14.76 -11.65 -0.74
C ARG A 72 -15.20 -12.77 0.22
N SER A 73 -14.30 -13.68 0.57
CA SER A 73 -14.56 -14.83 1.46
C SER A 73 -13.30 -15.25 2.21
N GLY A 74 -13.44 -16.11 3.23
CA GLY A 74 -12.30 -16.68 3.97
C GLY A 74 -11.34 -17.53 3.12
N ALA A 75 -11.73 -17.91 1.89
CA ALA A 75 -10.84 -18.56 0.93
C ALA A 75 -10.07 -17.55 0.04
N GLY A 76 -10.51 -16.29 -0.01
CA GLY A 76 -9.82 -15.20 -0.69
C GLY A 76 -8.97 -14.36 0.25
N PHE A 77 -9.46 -14.09 1.46
CA PHE A 77 -8.82 -13.23 2.45
C PHE A 77 -8.81 -13.86 3.84
N VAL A 78 -7.66 -13.79 4.51
CA VAL A 78 -7.53 -14.10 5.93
C VAL A 78 -7.70 -12.80 6.69
N VAL A 79 -8.69 -12.74 7.59
CA VAL A 79 -8.93 -11.61 8.48
C VAL A 79 -8.60 -12.05 9.90
N THR A 80 -7.76 -11.29 10.61
CA THR A 80 -7.41 -11.56 12.01
C THR A 80 -7.25 -10.24 12.75
N GLY A 81 -8.20 -9.92 13.62
CA GLY A 81 -8.21 -8.64 14.33
C GLY A 81 -8.36 -7.49 13.33
N ASN A 82 -7.48 -6.51 13.39
CA ASN A 82 -7.44 -5.36 12.49
C ASN A 82 -6.59 -5.60 11.22
N SER A 83 -6.21 -6.84 10.92
CA SER A 83 -5.34 -7.17 9.78
C SER A 83 -6.01 -8.10 8.77
N VAL A 84 -5.71 -7.86 7.49
CA VAL A 84 -6.14 -8.68 6.36
C VAL A 84 -4.95 -9.04 5.48
N SER A 85 -4.90 -10.29 5.03
CA SER A 85 -3.97 -10.73 3.98
C SER A 85 -4.67 -11.62 2.94
N PRO A 86 -4.12 -11.77 1.73
CA PRO A 86 -4.58 -12.79 0.79
C PRO A 86 -4.44 -14.20 1.38
N ALA A 87 -5.47 -15.03 1.24
CA ALA A 87 -5.43 -16.42 1.69
C ALA A 87 -4.53 -17.32 0.82
N ALA A 88 -4.26 -16.90 -0.41
CA ALA A 88 -3.30 -17.49 -1.33
C ALA A 88 -2.57 -16.38 -2.10
N ASN A 89 -1.44 -16.71 -2.72
CA ASN A 89 -0.75 -15.78 -3.61
C ASN A 89 -1.69 -15.33 -4.74
N VAL A 90 -1.73 -14.03 -4.99
CA VAL A 90 -2.50 -13.44 -6.09
C VAL A 90 -1.55 -13.29 -7.26
N ASP A 91 -1.61 -14.24 -8.19
CA ASP A 91 -0.75 -14.30 -9.37
C ASP A 91 -1.44 -13.59 -10.56
N PHE A 92 -0.74 -12.63 -11.16
CA PHE A 92 -1.18 -11.97 -12.38
C PHE A 92 -0.86 -12.85 -13.60
N GLY A 93 -1.42 -12.52 -14.76
CA GLY A 93 -1.02 -13.19 -15.99
C GLY A 93 0.47 -12.96 -16.31
N SER A 94 1.14 -13.95 -16.89
CA SER A 94 2.57 -13.87 -17.23
C SER A 94 2.85 -12.74 -18.22
N CYS A 95 3.96 -12.02 -18.04
CA CYS A 95 4.41 -11.03 -19.01
C CYS A 95 4.94 -11.71 -20.27
N THR A 96 4.22 -11.59 -21.39
CA THR A 96 4.60 -12.19 -22.69
C THR A 96 5.21 -11.19 -23.66
N ALA A 97 5.00 -9.89 -23.44
CA ALA A 97 5.64 -8.78 -24.14
C ALA A 97 5.40 -7.46 -23.38
N LEU A 98 6.12 -6.40 -23.77
CA LEU A 98 6.02 -5.05 -23.20
C LEU A 98 6.21 -5.04 -21.67
N PRO A 99 7.35 -5.54 -21.15
CA PRO A 99 7.60 -5.56 -19.71
C PRO A 99 7.51 -4.15 -19.12
N ALA A 100 6.98 -4.06 -17.90
CA ALA A 100 6.84 -2.83 -17.14
C ALA A 100 7.56 -2.94 -15.79
N THR A 101 7.78 -1.79 -15.14
CA THR A 101 8.20 -1.76 -13.74
C THR A 101 7.01 -1.41 -12.87
N TYR A 102 6.81 -2.16 -11.79
CA TYR A 102 5.76 -1.90 -10.80
C TYR A 102 6.36 -1.74 -9.42
N MET A 103 5.75 -0.84 -8.66
CA MET A 103 6.26 -0.40 -7.36
C MET A 103 5.13 -0.20 -6.34
N TYR A 104 3.88 -0.14 -6.79
CA TYR A 104 2.69 -0.06 -5.96
C TYR A 104 1.67 -1.11 -6.39
N TRP A 105 0.77 -1.42 -5.47
CA TRP A 105 -0.43 -2.19 -5.71
C TRP A 105 -1.64 -1.42 -5.21
N ALA A 106 -2.80 -1.69 -5.80
CA ALA A 106 -4.08 -1.27 -5.24
C ALA A 106 -5.04 -2.46 -5.19
N LEU A 107 -5.96 -2.41 -4.24
CA LEU A 107 -7.12 -3.28 -4.18
C LEU A 107 -8.35 -2.41 -4.42
N GLY A 108 -9.14 -2.75 -5.43
CA GLY A 108 -10.27 -1.93 -5.84
C GLY A 108 -11.49 -2.71 -6.30
N THR A 109 -12.45 -2.00 -6.89
CA THR A 109 -13.80 -2.53 -7.11
C THR A 109 -14.08 -3.03 -8.52
N ALA A 110 -13.20 -2.76 -9.50
CA ALA A 110 -13.47 -3.05 -10.90
C ALA A 110 -12.40 -3.93 -11.55
N ALA A 111 -12.84 -4.90 -12.35
CA ALA A 111 -11.98 -5.75 -13.17
C ALA A 111 -11.20 -4.97 -14.26
N SER A 112 -11.73 -3.81 -14.67
CA SER A 112 -11.13 -2.89 -15.65
C SER A 112 -11.74 -1.49 -15.51
N GLY A 113 -11.10 -0.46 -16.07
CA GLY A 113 -11.63 0.92 -16.06
C GLY A 113 -11.55 1.60 -14.69
N PRO A 114 -12.23 2.75 -14.49
CA PRO A 114 -12.14 3.55 -13.28
C PRO A 114 -12.92 2.87 -12.13
N GLY A 115 -12.24 1.94 -11.44
CA GLY A 115 -12.73 1.36 -10.20
C GLY A 115 -12.23 2.15 -9.00
N LYS A 116 -12.95 2.09 -7.87
CA LYS A 116 -12.48 2.73 -6.63
C LYS A 116 -11.21 2.06 -6.16
N VAL A 117 -10.25 2.84 -5.65
CA VAL A 117 -9.15 2.33 -4.84
C VAL A 117 -9.64 2.25 -3.40
N LEU A 118 -9.69 1.04 -2.84
CA LEU A 118 -10.06 0.81 -1.45
C LEU A 118 -8.83 0.80 -0.54
N TYR A 119 -7.79 0.13 -1.01
CA TYR A 119 -6.48 0.07 -0.37
C TYR A 119 -5.40 0.25 -1.42
N LYS A 120 -4.30 0.89 -1.04
CA LYS A 120 -3.09 1.03 -1.86
C LYS A 120 -1.88 0.85 -0.98
N GLY A 121 -0.79 0.37 -1.56
CA GLY A 121 0.46 0.19 -0.84
C GLY A 121 1.63 0.03 -1.77
N VAL A 122 2.83 0.13 -1.21
CA VAL A 122 4.07 -0.15 -1.93
C VAL A 122 4.27 -1.65 -2.08
N ILE A 123 4.98 -2.06 -3.12
CA ILE A 123 5.66 -3.35 -3.16
C ILE A 123 6.93 -3.19 -2.33
N GLY A 124 6.96 -3.73 -1.11
CA GLY A 124 8.10 -3.57 -0.22
C GLY A 124 7.75 -3.82 1.24
N ALA A 125 8.36 -3.06 2.16
CA ALA A 125 8.25 -3.31 3.59
C ALA A 125 8.03 -2.01 4.38
N ASN A 126 7.32 -2.12 5.51
CA ASN A 126 7.16 -1.02 6.45
C ASN A 126 8.45 -0.79 7.24
N LEU A 127 8.92 0.47 7.30
CA LEU A 127 10.10 0.86 8.09
C LEU A 127 9.73 1.50 9.44
N GLY A 128 8.44 1.79 9.66
CA GLY A 128 7.92 2.38 10.88
C GLY A 128 7.48 3.83 10.72
N GLY A 129 7.08 4.43 11.84
CA GLY A 129 6.83 5.87 11.92
C GLY A 129 8.14 6.66 11.80
N PHE A 130 8.06 7.89 11.30
CA PHE A 130 9.20 8.78 11.20
C PHE A 130 8.85 10.21 11.63
N THR A 131 9.88 10.99 11.93
CA THR A 131 9.78 12.43 12.15
C THR A 131 10.88 13.16 11.39
N ALA A 132 10.64 14.42 11.04
CA ALA A 132 11.65 15.32 10.50
C ALA A 132 11.54 16.72 11.10
N LEU A 133 12.67 17.41 11.13
CA LEU A 133 12.76 18.85 11.34
C LEU A 133 13.22 19.51 10.03
N ALA A 134 13.29 20.85 10.00
CA ALA A 134 13.81 21.61 8.86
C ALA A 134 15.35 21.52 8.76
N THR A 135 15.89 20.31 8.62
CA THR A 135 17.33 19.99 8.68
C THR A 135 17.74 18.88 7.70
N ASP A 136 16.97 18.67 6.63
CA ASP A 136 17.18 17.65 5.57
C ASP A 136 17.30 16.20 6.06
N THR A 137 16.96 15.96 7.33
CA THR A 137 17.15 14.67 8.01
C THR A 137 15.81 14.08 8.39
N ILE A 138 15.60 12.83 8.03
CA ILE A 138 14.46 12.00 8.46
C ILE A 138 14.96 11.03 9.52
N THR A 139 14.34 11.04 10.70
CA THR A 139 14.62 10.08 11.77
C THR A 139 13.54 9.00 11.75
N ILE A 140 13.95 7.74 11.59
CA ILE A 140 13.08 6.55 11.68
C ILE A 140 13.54 5.74 12.90
N PRO A 141 12.81 5.79 14.04
CA PRO A 141 13.20 5.06 15.24
C PRO A 141 13.30 3.55 14.99
N GLY A 142 14.44 2.95 15.33
CA GLY A 142 14.67 1.52 15.16
C GLY A 142 14.98 1.10 13.72
N LEU A 143 15.45 2.03 12.88
CA LEU A 143 15.79 1.75 11.49
C LEU A 143 16.84 0.64 11.39
N THR A 144 16.53 -0.38 10.57
CA THR A 144 17.48 -1.45 10.28
C THR A 144 17.44 -1.85 8.80
N GLY A 145 18.57 -2.36 8.31
CA GLY A 145 18.69 -2.93 6.97
C GLY A 145 18.52 -1.96 5.80
N VAL A 146 18.46 -0.64 6.04
CA VAL A 146 18.41 0.39 4.98
C VAL A 146 19.83 0.77 4.57
N ALA A 147 20.07 0.85 3.26
CA ALA A 147 21.35 1.25 2.68
C ALA A 147 21.20 2.48 1.76
N VAL A 148 22.32 3.12 1.44
CA VAL A 148 22.36 4.18 0.43
C VAL A 148 21.87 3.63 -0.92
N ASN A 149 21.07 4.44 -1.60
CA ASN A 149 20.31 4.15 -2.83
C ASN A 149 19.11 3.20 -2.69
N ASP A 150 18.75 2.75 -1.47
CA ASP A 150 17.45 2.12 -1.27
C ASP A 150 16.32 3.09 -1.62
N ASN A 151 15.22 2.56 -2.16
CA ASN A 151 14.03 3.34 -2.45
C ASN A 151 13.10 3.40 -1.23
N ILE A 152 12.65 4.61 -0.88
CA ILE A 152 11.73 4.86 0.22
C ILE A 152 10.61 5.78 -0.26
N ALA A 153 9.38 5.50 0.18
CA ALA A 153 8.23 6.38 0.04
C ALA A 153 7.64 6.71 1.42
N PHE A 154 7.00 7.86 1.52
CA PHE A 154 6.43 8.38 2.77
C PHE A 154 4.93 8.61 2.62
N PHE A 155 4.19 8.40 3.71
CA PHE A 155 2.73 8.54 3.75
C PHE A 155 2.31 9.23 5.05
N ALA A 156 1.38 10.17 4.97
CA ALA A 156 0.79 10.75 6.16
C ALA A 156 -0.15 9.73 6.83
N ALA A 157 -0.11 9.63 8.16
CA ALA A 157 -1.22 9.03 8.89
C ALA A 157 -2.36 10.04 9.01
N PRO A 158 -3.61 9.62 9.32
CA PRO A 158 -4.72 10.55 9.51
C PRO A 158 -4.39 11.65 10.54
N GLY A 159 -4.38 12.90 10.08
CA GLY A 159 -4.07 14.08 10.90
C GLY A 159 -2.58 14.43 11.01
N ASP A 160 -1.68 13.63 10.44
CA ASP A 160 -0.28 14.00 10.28
C ASP A 160 -0.07 14.90 9.06
N THR A 161 1.06 15.60 9.04
CA THR A 161 1.51 16.38 7.89
C THR A 161 2.93 15.94 7.57
N LEU A 162 3.16 15.59 6.30
CA LEU A 162 4.50 15.24 5.84
C LEU A 162 5.44 16.46 5.90
N PRO A 163 6.76 16.26 6.11
CA PRO A 163 7.71 17.36 6.09
C PRO A 163 7.66 18.13 4.77
N ALA A 164 7.80 19.46 4.83
CA ALA A 164 7.85 20.26 3.62
C ALA A 164 9.07 19.86 2.77
N GLY A 165 8.87 19.54 1.49
CA GLY A 165 9.88 18.94 0.60
C GLY A 165 9.70 17.43 0.39
N VAL A 166 8.88 16.78 1.22
CA VAL A 166 8.48 15.37 1.07
C VAL A 166 7.04 15.29 0.55
N THR A 167 6.85 14.61 -0.57
CA THR A 167 5.55 14.41 -1.19
C THR A 167 5.10 12.97 -0.96
N GLU A 168 3.84 12.79 -0.57
CA GLU A 168 3.26 11.47 -0.33
C GLU A 168 3.40 10.55 -1.55
N GLY A 169 3.75 9.29 -1.30
CA GLY A 169 3.83 8.27 -2.33
C GLY A 169 4.95 8.47 -3.35
N THR A 170 5.73 9.55 -3.28
CA THR A 170 6.88 9.78 -4.15
C THR A 170 8.05 8.87 -3.73
N ILE A 171 8.74 8.30 -4.72
CA ILE A 171 9.95 7.51 -4.46
C ILE A 171 11.14 8.45 -4.31
N TYR A 172 11.82 8.30 -3.18
CA TYR A 172 13.11 8.88 -2.89
C TYR A 172 14.19 7.79 -2.85
N PHE A 173 15.43 8.18 -3.10
CA PHE A 173 16.61 7.38 -2.85
C PHE A 173 17.22 7.79 -1.51
N VAL A 174 17.65 6.81 -0.72
CA VAL A 174 18.43 7.08 0.49
C VAL A 174 19.79 7.62 0.10
N ARG A 175 20.11 8.84 0.55
CA ARG A 175 21.37 9.51 0.22
C ARG A 175 22.46 9.24 1.27
N SER A 176 22.09 9.19 2.54
CA SER A 176 22.98 8.81 3.64
C SER A 176 22.19 8.03 4.70
N VAL A 177 22.92 7.24 5.49
CA VAL A 177 22.39 6.52 6.66
C VAL A 177 23.35 6.75 7.82
N ALA A 178 22.84 7.22 8.96
CA ALA A 178 23.57 7.43 10.19
C ALA A 178 22.72 6.98 11.39
N GLY A 179 22.84 5.70 11.76
CA GLY A 179 21.97 5.11 12.78
C GLY A 179 20.51 5.10 12.33
N ASN A 180 19.65 5.82 13.04
CA ASN A 180 18.22 5.96 12.72
C ASN A 180 17.92 7.07 11.69
N ASP A 181 18.92 7.87 11.35
CA ASP A 181 18.76 9.06 10.53
C ASP A 181 19.15 8.79 9.08
N ILE A 182 18.34 9.28 8.16
CA ILE A 182 18.60 9.24 6.72
C ILE A 182 18.46 10.63 6.10
N THR A 183 19.19 10.86 5.02
CA THR A 183 18.89 11.96 4.08
C THR A 183 18.36 11.35 2.79
N LEU A 184 17.63 12.16 2.00
CA LEU A 184 16.95 11.71 0.79
C LEU A 184 17.53 12.40 -0.45
N SER A 185 17.37 11.78 -1.61
CA SER A 185 17.57 12.39 -2.92
C SER A 185 16.47 11.96 -3.90
N LEU A 186 16.16 12.78 -4.91
CA LEU A 186 15.16 12.44 -5.94
C LEU A 186 15.69 11.45 -6.99
N THR A 187 17.00 11.36 -7.12
CA THR A 187 17.68 10.42 -8.02
C THR A 187 18.77 9.67 -7.27
N SER A 188 19.16 8.50 -7.79
CA SER A 188 20.29 7.74 -7.26
C SER A 188 21.56 8.58 -7.30
N GLY A 189 22.21 8.77 -6.14
CA GLY A 189 23.37 9.66 -6.02
C GLY A 189 23.09 11.14 -6.31
N GLY A 190 21.82 11.57 -6.32
CA GLY A 190 21.41 12.96 -6.55
C GLY A 190 21.60 13.89 -5.34
N ALA A 191 21.30 15.17 -5.53
CA ALA A 191 21.34 16.16 -4.45
C ALA A 191 20.41 15.80 -3.29
N VAL A 192 20.79 16.23 -2.08
CA VAL A 192 19.95 16.07 -0.89
C VAL A 192 18.63 16.84 -1.08
N VAL A 193 17.52 16.23 -0.69
CA VAL A 193 16.20 16.88 -0.65
C VAL A 193 16.21 17.95 0.42
N ASP A 194 15.84 19.17 0.04
CA ASP A 194 15.67 20.31 0.95
C ASP A 194 14.37 20.16 1.75
N ILE A 195 14.49 19.87 3.05
CA ILE A 195 13.38 19.76 3.98
C ILE A 195 13.28 21.06 4.77
N THR A 196 12.26 21.85 4.46
CA THR A 196 12.11 23.23 4.96
C THR A 196 11.12 23.36 6.12
N GLY A 197 10.46 22.28 6.52
CA GLY A 197 9.44 22.29 7.57
C GLY A 197 9.30 20.94 8.27
N PRO A 198 8.95 20.94 9.56
CA PRO A 198 8.81 19.71 10.32
C PRO A 198 7.60 18.89 9.83
N GLY A 199 7.66 17.59 10.08
CA GLY A 199 6.55 16.70 9.76
C GLY A 199 6.78 15.29 10.27
N LYS A 200 5.78 14.44 10.08
CA LYS A 200 5.80 13.03 10.50
C LYS A 200 4.88 12.20 9.62
N GLY A 201 5.04 10.89 9.71
CA GLY A 201 4.19 9.93 9.01
C GLY A 201 4.77 8.53 9.10
N ARG A 202 4.49 7.70 8.10
CA ARG A 202 5.05 6.36 7.94
C ARG A 202 6.02 6.29 6.78
N ALA A 203 7.14 5.61 6.99
CA ALA A 203 8.15 5.36 5.99
C ALA A 203 8.03 3.91 5.50
N MET A 204 8.05 3.74 4.18
CA MET A 204 7.95 2.44 3.53
C MET A 204 9.16 2.25 2.62
N ARG A 205 9.87 1.14 2.78
CA ARG A 205 10.81 0.70 1.75
C ARG A 205 10.02 0.28 0.52
N VAL A 206 10.43 0.79 -0.63
CA VAL A 206 9.90 0.38 -1.93
C VAL A 206 10.90 -0.54 -2.59
N THR A 207 10.43 -1.63 -3.15
CA THR A 207 11.22 -2.59 -3.95
C THR A 207 10.63 -2.61 -5.36
N PRO A 208 11.03 -1.69 -6.23
CA PRO A 208 10.59 -1.72 -7.63
C PRO A 208 10.89 -3.08 -8.25
N LYS A 209 9.89 -3.64 -8.92
CA LYS A 209 9.98 -4.90 -9.64
C LYS A 209 10.02 -4.61 -11.12
N VAL A 210 11.23 -4.69 -11.69
CA VAL A 210 11.47 -4.57 -13.13
C VAL A 210 11.16 -5.92 -13.77
N MET A 211 10.11 -5.98 -14.60
CA MET A 211 9.74 -7.23 -15.25
C MET A 211 10.66 -7.58 -16.42
N THR A 212 10.72 -8.88 -16.70
CA THR A 212 11.23 -9.50 -17.90
C THR A 212 10.15 -10.40 -18.51
N ILE A 213 10.31 -10.77 -19.78
CA ILE A 213 9.38 -11.71 -20.43
C ILE A 213 9.47 -13.07 -19.71
N GLY A 214 8.32 -13.62 -19.36
CA GLY A 214 8.19 -14.86 -18.58
C GLY A 214 7.89 -14.63 -17.10
N ASP A 215 8.07 -13.42 -16.58
CA ASP A 215 7.76 -13.12 -15.18
C ASP A 215 6.26 -13.23 -14.90
N ILE A 216 5.93 -13.71 -13.70
CA ILE A 216 4.57 -13.74 -13.14
C ILE A 216 4.56 -12.77 -11.95
N PRO A 217 4.06 -11.54 -12.12
CA PRO A 217 3.86 -10.62 -11.00
C PRO A 217 2.92 -11.23 -9.97
N ARG A 218 3.15 -10.90 -8.69
CA ARG A 218 2.45 -11.54 -7.56
C ARG A 218 2.26 -10.59 -6.39
N ILE A 219 1.08 -10.63 -5.76
CA ILE A 219 0.89 -10.18 -4.38
C ILE A 219 0.96 -11.42 -3.46
N PRO A 220 1.97 -11.54 -2.58
CA PRO A 220 2.12 -12.70 -1.72
C PRO A 220 1.12 -12.69 -0.55
N THR A 221 0.92 -13.85 0.08
CA THR A 221 0.15 -13.97 1.33
C THR A 221 0.73 -13.19 2.51
N SER A 222 1.99 -12.76 2.43
CA SER A 222 2.64 -11.89 3.41
C SER A 222 2.24 -10.42 3.27
N THR A 223 1.52 -10.03 2.21
CA THR A 223 0.99 -8.67 2.10
C THR A 223 -0.13 -8.48 3.11
N THR A 224 0.03 -7.48 3.97
CA THR A 224 -0.93 -7.17 5.03
C THR A 224 -1.52 -5.78 4.82
N ILE A 225 -2.84 -5.69 4.92
CA ILE A 225 -3.58 -4.46 5.19
C ILE A 225 -3.82 -4.43 6.70
N VAL A 226 -3.56 -3.28 7.34
CA VAL A 226 -3.78 -3.09 8.77
C VAL A 226 -4.53 -1.79 8.96
N GLU A 227 -5.68 -1.85 9.63
CA GLU A 227 -6.44 -0.67 10.03
C GLU A 227 -5.85 -0.11 11.34
N ASP A 228 -5.75 1.23 11.42
CA ASP A 228 -5.36 1.96 12.64
C ASP A 228 -6.51 2.06 13.65
#